data_AF-A0A5C6QA53-F1
#
_entry.id   AF-A0A5C6QA53-F1
#
_cell.length_a   1.000
_cell.length_b   1.000
_cell.length_c   1.000
_cell.angle_alpha   90.00
_cell.angle_beta   90.00
_cell.angle_gamma   90.00
#
_symmetry.space_group_name_H-M   'P 1'
#
loop_
_entity.id
_entity.type
_entity.pdbx_description
1 polymer ?
#
loop_
_entity_poly.entity_id
_entity_poly.type
_entity_poly.pdbx_seq_one_letter_code
_entity_poly.pdbx_strand_id
1 'polypeptide(L)'
;MKINSIIILLVVIWLSPSFAFASWIKLSPEELIEQSKLAVIGEFIGTTRLMTQKTGKNLIAGIIKVDDFLDGSVSDDFLLIVIGHEGDGLISTTINFKKGQKGLWLLQLYSPDNPVLYSASQPQQFTPSSDLATINELKNLLIEHKEHN
;
A
#
# COMPACT_ATOMS: atom_id res chain seq x y z
N MET A 1 -49.58 -31.73 13.29
CA MET A 1 -48.58 -31.05 14.14
C MET A 1 -47.19 -31.14 13.50
N LYS A 2 -46.97 -30.52 12.34
CA LYS A 2 -45.68 -30.54 11.60
C LYS A 2 -45.26 -29.18 11.01
N ILE A 3 -46.15 -28.18 11.05
CA ILE A 3 -45.94 -26.87 10.41
C ILE A 3 -45.06 -25.96 11.29
N ASN A 4 -45.16 -26.08 12.62
CA ASN A 4 -44.40 -25.22 13.54
C ASN A 4 -42.89 -25.51 13.53
N SER A 5 -42.47 -26.74 13.20
CA SER A 5 -41.03 -27.07 13.11
C SER A 5 -40.36 -26.48 11.87
N ILE A 6 -41.09 -26.29 10.77
CA ILE A 6 -40.55 -25.74 9.52
C ILE A 6 -40.28 -24.24 9.67
N ILE A 7 -41.16 -23.53 10.37
CA ILE A 7 -41.03 -22.07 10.60
C ILE A 7 -39.80 -21.77 11.47
N ILE A 8 -39.55 -22.58 12.51
CA ILE A 8 -38.37 -22.40 13.38
C ILE A 8 -37.08 -22.66 12.61
N LEU A 9 -37.05 -23.66 11.72
CA LEU A 9 -35.88 -23.96 10.90
C LEU A 9 -35.56 -22.83 9.90
N LEU A 10 -36.58 -22.21 9.30
CA LEU A 10 -36.42 -21.09 8.38
C LEU A 10 -35.86 -19.83 9.06
N VAL A 11 -36.25 -19.56 10.32
CA VAL A 11 -35.73 -18.40 11.07
C VAL A 11 -34.25 -18.57 11.41
N VAL A 12 -33.80 -19.79 11.75
CA VAL A 12 -32.39 -20.05 12.09
C VAL A 12 -31.47 -19.86 10.89
N ILE A 13 -31.91 -20.18 9.68
CA ILE A 13 -31.10 -20.00 8.45
C ILE A 13 -30.87 -18.53 8.14
N TRP A 14 -31.86 -17.66 8.41
CA TRP A 14 -31.75 -16.21 8.22
C TRP A 14 -30.88 -15.50 9.26
N LEU A 15 -30.55 -16.17 10.38
CA LEU A 15 -29.64 -15.64 11.40
C LEU A 15 -28.18 -16.05 11.20
N SER A 16 -27.85 -16.73 10.10
CA SER A 16 -26.46 -17.10 9.80
C SER A 16 -25.63 -15.82 9.61
N PRO A 17 -24.69 -15.48 10.51
CA PRO A 17 -23.80 -14.34 10.28
C PRO A 17 -23.00 -14.63 9.01
N SER A 18 -23.12 -13.75 8.03
CA SER A 18 -22.20 -13.74 6.89
C SER A 18 -20.84 -13.36 7.45
N PHE A 19 -20.01 -14.34 7.78
CA PHE A 19 -18.60 -14.09 8.08
C PHE A 19 -17.94 -13.62 6.79
N ALA A 20 -18.06 -12.33 6.50
CA ALA A 20 -17.20 -11.67 5.53
C ALA A 20 -15.81 -11.64 6.16
N PHE A 21 -15.05 -12.72 5.97
CA PHE A 21 -13.61 -12.67 6.18
C PHE A 21 -13.07 -11.68 5.15
N ALA A 22 -12.74 -10.47 5.59
CA ALA A 22 -11.93 -9.55 4.81
C ALA A 22 -10.51 -10.14 4.73
N SER A 23 -10.33 -11.18 3.91
CA SER A 23 -9.02 -11.73 3.59
C SER A 23 -8.43 -10.87 2.50
N TRP A 24 -7.38 -10.12 2.82
CA TRP A 24 -6.55 -9.47 1.81
C TRP A 24 -6.01 -10.56 0.89
N ILE A 25 -6.41 -10.53 -0.38
CA ILE A 25 -5.81 -11.39 -1.39
C ILE A 25 -4.36 -10.93 -1.49
N LYS A 26 -3.43 -11.83 -1.15
CA LYS A 26 -2.01 -11.57 -1.32
C LYS A 26 -1.75 -11.45 -2.83
N LEU A 27 -1.32 -10.28 -3.28
CA LEU A 27 -0.94 -10.08 -4.68
C LEU A 27 0.30 -10.92 -4.97
N SER A 28 0.39 -11.41 -6.20
CA SER A 28 1.64 -12.00 -6.66
C SER A 28 2.71 -10.90 -6.81
N PRO A 29 4.01 -11.25 -6.76
CA PRO A 29 5.09 -10.29 -7.01
C PRO A 29 4.93 -9.54 -8.34
N GLU A 30 4.45 -10.22 -9.38
CA GLU A 30 4.23 -9.65 -10.71
C GLU A 30 3.09 -8.62 -10.72
N GLU A 31 1.94 -8.96 -10.11
CA GLU A 31 0.81 -8.05 -9.96
C GLU A 31 1.20 -6.80 -9.15
N LEU A 32 2.02 -6.99 -8.11
CA LEU A 32 2.49 -5.90 -7.27
C LEU A 32 3.40 -4.93 -8.05
N ILE A 33 4.25 -5.47 -8.93
CA ILE A 33 5.12 -4.69 -9.81
C ILE A 33 4.31 -3.96 -10.88
N GLU A 34 3.36 -4.63 -11.53
CA GLU A 34 2.51 -4.03 -12.58
C GLU A 34 1.73 -2.80 -12.07
N GLN A 35 1.24 -2.88 -10.83
CA GLN A 35 0.53 -1.77 -10.20
C GLN A 35 1.47 -0.67 -9.71
N SER A 36 2.74 -0.99 -9.45
CA SER A 36 3.76 -0.03 -9.04
C SER A 36 4.11 0.89 -10.20
N LYS A 37 4.24 2.19 -9.90
CA LYS A 37 4.67 3.22 -10.87
C LYS A 37 6.05 3.78 -10.57
N LEU A 38 6.58 3.51 -9.38
CA LEU A 38 7.89 3.96 -8.94
C LEU A 38 8.41 2.96 -7.91
N ALA A 39 9.67 2.54 -8.04
CA ALA A 39 10.31 1.64 -7.09
C ALA A 39 11.61 2.26 -6.60
N VAL A 40 11.76 2.38 -5.27
CA VAL A 40 12.93 3.03 -4.65
C VAL A 40 13.46 2.23 -3.48
N ILE A 41 14.77 2.24 -3.28
CA ILE A 41 15.38 1.86 -2.01
C ILE A 41 15.60 3.13 -1.21
N GLY A 42 15.19 3.13 0.04
CA GLY A 42 15.40 4.29 0.89
C GLY A 42 14.98 4.11 2.34
N GLU A 43 15.20 5.18 3.09
CA GLU A 43 14.89 5.28 4.51
C GLU A 43 13.69 6.20 4.76
N PHE A 44 12.70 5.73 5.52
CA PHE A 44 11.65 6.62 6.00
C PHE A 44 12.18 7.51 7.12
N ILE A 45 12.26 8.82 6.89
CA ILE A 45 12.88 9.76 7.83
C ILE A 45 11.87 10.55 8.68
N GLY A 46 10.59 10.52 8.31
CA GLY A 46 9.53 11.16 9.08
C GLY A 46 8.28 11.45 8.28
N THR A 47 7.45 12.32 8.84
CA THR A 47 6.19 12.77 8.23
C THR A 47 6.11 14.29 8.22
N THR A 48 5.32 14.83 7.29
CA THR A 48 4.95 16.24 7.20
C THR A 48 3.46 16.36 6.84
N ARG A 49 2.90 17.55 7.03
CA ARG A 49 1.52 17.87 6.66
C ARG A 49 1.52 18.63 5.34
N LEU A 50 0.68 18.22 4.41
CA LEU A 50 0.41 18.94 3.16
C LEU A 50 -1.01 19.48 3.20
N MET A 51 -1.16 20.79 3.04
CA MET A 51 -2.47 21.42 2.93
C MET A 51 -2.91 21.43 1.46
N THR A 52 -4.03 20.78 1.14
CA THR A 52 -4.64 20.92 -0.19
C THR A 52 -5.80 21.92 -0.11
N GLN A 53 -5.69 22.99 -0.90
CA GLN A 53 -6.74 24.00 -0.99
C GLN A 53 -8.01 23.47 -1.69
N LYS A 54 -7.90 22.37 -2.45
CA LYS A 54 -8.96 21.85 -3.31
C LYS A 54 -9.92 20.90 -2.58
N THR A 55 -9.41 20.14 -1.60
CA THR A 55 -10.21 19.13 -0.87
C THR A 55 -10.60 19.55 0.54
N GLY A 56 -10.02 20.65 1.07
CA GLY A 56 -10.26 21.11 2.44
C GLY A 56 -9.78 20.13 3.53
N LYS A 57 -9.10 19.04 3.14
CA LYS A 57 -8.52 18.04 4.04
C LYS A 57 -7.01 18.14 4.01
N ASN A 58 -6.37 18.06 5.16
CA ASN A 58 -4.92 17.99 5.24
C ASN A 58 -4.46 16.56 4.95
N LEU A 59 -3.45 16.42 4.09
CA LEU A 59 -2.79 15.14 3.84
C LEU A 59 -1.62 14.98 4.80
N ILE A 60 -1.40 13.75 5.23
CA ILE A 60 -0.18 13.36 5.93
C ILE A 60 0.73 12.73 4.87
N ALA A 61 1.90 13.33 4.69
CA ALA A 61 2.93 12.81 3.80
C ALA A 61 4.08 12.20 4.60
N GLY A 62 4.49 11.00 4.21
CA GLY A 62 5.76 10.40 4.59
C GLY A 62 6.90 10.98 3.77
N ILE A 63 8.08 11.07 4.37
CA ILE A 63 9.31 11.49 3.70
C ILE A 63 10.24 10.27 3.65
N ILE A 64 10.60 9.86 2.44
CA ILE A 64 11.59 8.83 2.18
C ILE A 64 12.85 9.52 1.69
N LYS A 65 13.97 9.32 2.37
CA LYS A 65 15.30 9.62 1.82
C LYS A 65 15.64 8.50 0.85
N VAL A 66 15.83 8.83 -0.42
CA VAL A 66 16.09 7.84 -1.46
C VAL A 66 17.59 7.57 -1.53
N ASP A 67 17.95 6.28 -1.47
CA ASP A 67 19.32 5.82 -1.63
C ASP A 67 19.56 5.31 -3.07
N ASP A 68 18.53 4.71 -3.71
CA ASP A 68 18.61 4.20 -5.09
C ASP A 68 17.22 4.17 -5.76
N PHE A 69 17.17 4.50 -7.05
CA PHE A 69 15.95 4.41 -7.86
C PHE A 69 16.02 3.16 -8.73
N LEU A 70 15.09 2.23 -8.48
CA LEU A 70 15.03 0.97 -9.25
C LEU A 70 14.10 1.09 -10.44
N ASP A 71 13.07 1.93 -10.35
CA ASP A 71 12.17 2.26 -11.45
C ASP A 71 11.70 3.71 -11.35
N GLY A 72 11.80 4.47 -12.44
CA GLY A 72 11.55 5.92 -12.51
C GLY A 72 12.77 6.79 -12.78
N SER A 73 12.53 8.02 -13.24
CA SER A 73 13.54 9.03 -13.64
C SER A 73 13.56 10.24 -12.70
N VAL A 74 13.33 10.03 -11.40
CA VAL A 74 13.39 11.12 -10.42
C VAL A 74 14.78 11.14 -9.81
N SER A 75 15.44 12.29 -9.76
CA SER A 75 16.81 12.44 -9.24
C SER A 75 16.85 13.12 -7.87
N ASP A 76 15.74 13.10 -7.13
CA ASP A 76 15.63 13.82 -5.88
C ASP A 76 16.07 12.93 -4.71
N ASP A 77 16.90 13.48 -3.82
CA ASP A 77 17.37 12.80 -2.60
C ASP A 77 16.22 12.45 -1.62
N PHE A 78 15.06 13.09 -1.81
CA PHE A 78 13.89 12.92 -0.95
C PHE A 78 12.61 12.79 -1.77
N LEU A 79 11.77 11.85 -1.36
CA LEU A 79 10.47 11.60 -1.95
C LEU A 79 9.36 11.77 -0.92
N LEU A 80 8.31 12.51 -1.30
CA LEU A 80 7.08 12.64 -0.51
C LEU A 80 6.06 11.59 -0.98
N ILE A 81 5.59 10.78 -0.04
CA ILE A 81 4.53 9.80 -0.28
C ILE A 81 3.31 10.12 0.59
N VAL A 82 2.11 10.02 0.05
CA VAL A 82 0.88 10.18 0.83
C VAL A 82 0.65 8.90 1.63
N ILE A 83 0.48 9.05 2.94
CA ILE A 83 0.26 7.92 3.86
C ILE A 83 -1.12 7.97 4.54
N GLY A 84 -1.88 9.05 4.34
CA GLY A 84 -3.26 9.19 4.84
C GLY A 84 -3.72 10.64 4.91
N HIS A 85 -4.89 10.87 5.51
CA HIS A 85 -5.41 12.20 5.84
C HIS A 85 -5.32 12.50 7.33
N GLU A 86 -5.29 13.78 7.68
CA GLU A 86 -5.41 14.20 9.06
C GLU A 86 -6.79 13.81 9.62
N GLY A 87 -6.78 13.12 10.76
CA GLY A 87 -7.99 12.60 11.40
C GLY A 87 -8.37 11.19 10.97
N ASP A 88 -7.67 10.58 9.99
CA ASP A 88 -7.85 9.16 9.68
C ASP A 88 -7.36 8.32 10.87
N GLY A 89 -8.18 7.35 11.29
CA GLY A 89 -7.76 6.34 12.26
C GLY A 89 -6.69 5.42 11.64
N LEU A 90 -5.76 4.94 12.46
CA LEU A 90 -4.83 3.88 12.04
C LEU A 90 -5.65 2.63 11.68
N ILE A 91 -5.66 2.27 10.40
CA ILE A 91 -6.28 1.02 9.95
C ILE A 91 -5.24 -0.09 10.13
N SER A 92 -5.64 -1.24 10.68
CA SER A 92 -4.73 -2.38 10.90
C SER A 92 -4.10 -2.93 9.62
N THR A 93 -4.53 -2.45 8.45
CA THR A 93 -4.17 -2.94 7.13
C THR A 93 -3.17 -2.03 6.41
N THR A 94 -2.65 -0.99 7.08
CA THR A 94 -1.68 -0.06 6.51
C THR A 94 -0.26 -0.40 6.94
N ILE A 95 0.74 0.04 6.18
CA ILE A 95 2.15 -0.03 6.59
C ILE A 95 2.31 0.69 7.94
N ASN A 96 2.98 0.05 8.90
CA ASN A 96 3.37 0.70 10.14
C ASN A 96 4.63 1.52 9.93
N PHE A 97 4.48 2.78 9.53
CA PHE A 97 5.59 3.67 9.24
C PHE A 97 6.39 4.02 10.49
N LYS A 98 7.68 3.65 10.51
CA LYS A 98 8.62 3.99 11.57
C LYS A 98 9.80 4.77 11.02
N LYS A 99 10.17 5.84 11.72
CA LYS A 99 11.39 6.59 11.41
C LYS A 99 12.61 5.67 11.50
N GLY A 100 13.46 5.72 10.49
CA GLY A 100 14.63 4.86 10.35
C GLY A 100 14.38 3.53 9.65
N GLN A 101 13.14 3.23 9.23
CA GLN A 101 12.88 1.99 8.49
C GLN A 101 13.50 2.09 7.09
N LYS A 102 14.31 1.10 6.72
CA LYS A 102 15.03 1.03 5.45
C LYS A 102 14.53 -0.15 4.65
N GLY A 103 14.47 -0.01 3.34
CA GLY A 103 14.03 -1.09 2.48
C GLY A 103 13.65 -0.64 1.09
N LEU A 104 13.08 -1.59 0.36
CA LEU A 104 12.45 -1.38 -0.93
C LEU A 104 11.01 -0.89 -0.73
N TRP A 105 10.68 0.17 -1.46
CA TRP A 105 9.37 0.80 -1.51
C TRP A 105 8.82 0.67 -2.94
N LEU A 106 7.68 0.00 -3.08
CA LEU A 106 6.91 -0.05 -4.31
C LEU A 106 5.76 0.94 -4.21
N LEU A 107 5.75 1.95 -5.07
CA LEU A 107 4.92 3.13 -4.93
C LEU A 107 3.94 3.22 -6.09
N GLN A 108 2.69 3.51 -5.75
CA GLN A 108 1.61 3.69 -6.71
C GLN A 108 1.22 5.15 -6.77
N LEU A 109 0.61 5.59 -7.88
CA LEU A 109 0.02 6.93 -7.94
C LEU A 109 -1.06 7.06 -6.88
N TYR A 110 -0.98 8.12 -6.08
CA TYR A 110 -1.96 8.41 -5.05
C TYR A 110 -3.35 8.70 -5.66
N SER A 111 -3.36 9.39 -6.79
CA SER A 111 -4.58 9.68 -7.54
C SER A 111 -4.25 9.73 -9.03
N PRO A 112 -5.11 9.15 -9.91
CA PRO A 112 -4.94 9.28 -11.36
C PRO A 112 -5.00 10.75 -11.82
N ASP A 113 -5.66 11.62 -11.07
CA ASP A 113 -5.76 13.06 -11.38
C ASP A 113 -4.51 13.86 -10.96
N ASN A 114 -3.61 13.25 -10.18
CA ASN A 114 -2.38 13.89 -9.72
C ASN A 114 -1.18 12.95 -9.91
N PRO A 115 -0.57 12.93 -11.11
CA PRO A 115 0.49 11.99 -11.46
C PRO A 115 1.82 12.26 -10.74
N VAL A 116 1.88 13.30 -9.90
CA VAL A 116 3.09 13.70 -9.17
C VAL A 116 3.11 13.13 -7.74
N LEU A 117 1.95 12.74 -7.21
CA LEU A 117 1.85 12.21 -5.85
C LEU A 117 1.83 10.68 -5.86
N TYR A 118 2.68 10.10 -5.03
CA TYR A 118 2.78 8.66 -4.84
C TYR A 118 2.24 8.25 -3.46
N SER A 119 1.94 6.97 -3.29
CA SER A 119 1.51 6.40 -2.01
C SER A 119 1.98 4.95 -1.86
N ALA A 120 2.10 4.54 -0.59
CA ALA A 120 2.26 3.15 -0.20
C ALA A 120 1.24 2.86 0.92
N SER A 121 0.15 2.18 0.58
CA SER A 121 -0.96 1.91 1.48
C SER A 121 -1.01 0.47 1.97
N GLN A 122 -0.34 -0.46 1.29
CA GLN A 122 -0.43 -1.90 1.55
C GLN A 122 0.89 -2.45 2.13
N PRO A 123 0.85 -3.37 3.11
CA PRO A 123 2.08 -3.94 3.70
C PRO A 123 3.04 -4.57 2.69
N GLN A 124 2.53 -5.13 1.59
CA GLN A 124 3.35 -5.76 0.54
C GLN A 124 4.20 -4.75 -0.24
N GLN A 125 3.83 -3.47 -0.21
CA GLN A 125 4.56 -2.39 -0.91
C GLN A 125 5.87 -1.99 -0.20
N PHE A 126 6.14 -2.54 0.99
CA PHE A 126 7.38 -2.33 1.70
C PHE A 126 8.07 -3.66 2.01
N THR A 127 9.32 -3.78 1.58
CA THR A 127 10.18 -4.90 1.95
C THR A 127 11.37 -4.37 2.75
N PRO A 128 11.56 -4.79 4.01
CA PRO A 128 12.64 -4.28 4.84
C PRO A 128 14.01 -4.69 4.30
N SER A 129 15.03 -3.85 4.50
CA SER A 129 16.40 -4.11 4.03
C SER A 129 17.06 -5.36 4.62
N SER A 130 16.47 -5.93 5.69
CA SER A 130 16.89 -7.21 6.26
C SER A 130 16.51 -8.41 5.38
N ASP A 131 15.52 -8.27 4.50
CA ASP A 131 15.05 -9.32 3.61
C ASP A 131 15.62 -9.15 2.19
N LEU A 132 16.92 -9.42 2.06
CA LEU A 132 17.64 -9.25 0.80
C LEU A 132 17.19 -10.23 -0.29
N ALA A 133 16.68 -11.40 0.09
CA ALA A 133 16.20 -12.40 -0.87
C ALA A 133 15.00 -11.85 -1.66
N THR A 134 13.98 -11.38 -0.93
CA THR A 134 12.79 -10.77 -1.53
C THR A 134 13.12 -9.50 -2.31
N ILE A 135 14.05 -8.66 -1.80
CA ILE A 135 14.49 -7.45 -2.54
C ILE A 135 15.12 -7.82 -3.88
N ASN A 136 15.99 -8.84 -3.92
CA ASN A 136 16.66 -9.24 -5.15
C ASN A 136 15.68 -9.89 -6.14
N GLU A 137 14.71 -10.68 -5.66
CA GLU A 137 13.63 -11.22 -6.47
C GLU A 137 12.82 -10.11 -7.14
N LEU A 138 12.33 -9.14 -6.35
CA LEU A 138 11.58 -8.00 -6.85
C LEU A 138 12.40 -7.13 -7.80
N LYS A 139 13.70 -6.93 -7.54
CA LYS A 139 14.61 -6.22 -8.45
C LYS A 139 14.71 -6.89 -9.81
N ASN A 140 14.89 -8.21 -9.84
CA ASN A 140 14.99 -8.94 -11.09
C ASN A 140 13.70 -8.84 -11.89
N LEU A 141 12.55 -9.01 -11.23
CA LEU A 141 11.24 -8.86 -11.87
C LEU A 141 11.00 -7.43 -12.39
N LEU A 142 11.45 -6.40 -11.67
CA LEU A 142 11.38 -5.00 -12.13
C LEU A 142 12.21 -4.77 -13.39
N ILE A 143 13.39 -5.40 -13.49
CA ILE A 143 14.24 -5.32 -14.69
C ILE A 143 13.55 -6.02 -15.86
N GLU A 144 13.06 -7.24 -15.67
CA GLU A 144 12.35 -8.00 -16.71
C GLU A 144 11.12 -7.24 -17.22
N HIS A 145 10.34 -6.65 -16.30
CA HIS A 145 9.14 -5.89 -16.65
C HIS A 145 9.45 -4.64 -17.49
N LYS A 146 10.60 -3.98 -17.26
CA LYS A 146 11.05 -2.83 -18.06
C LYS A 146 11.54 -3.20 -19.44
N GLU A 147 12.13 -4.38 -19.63
CA GLU A 147 12.63 -4.80 -20.94
C GLU A 147 11.50 -5.15 -21.92
N HIS A 148 10.30 -5.42 -21.40
CA HIS A 148 9.14 -5.88 -22.19
C HIS A 148 8.07 -4.81 -22.43
N ASN A 149 8.21 -3.60 -21.87
CA ASN A 149 7.29 -2.45 -22.02
C ASN A 149 7.98 -1.24 -22.64
#